data_AF-A0A7J4SP06-F1
#
_entry.id   AF-A0A7J4SP06-F1
#
_cell.length_a   1.000
_cell.length_b   1.000
_cell.length_c   1.000
_cell.angle_alpha   90.00
_cell.angle_beta   90.00
_cell.angle_gamma   90.00
#
_symmetry.space_group_name_H-M   'P 1'
#
loop_
_entity.id
_entity.type
_entity.pdbx_description
1 polymer ?
#
loop_
_entity_poly.entity_id
_entity_poly.type
_entity_poly.pdbx_seq_one_letter_code
_entity_poly.pdbx_strand_id
1 'polypeptide(L)' 'MVIFLSETEVEQCLDMRSSIEALELAYKADAAGRVVSIPRSDMILPLGPNDAYVYKIMSGIIQD' A
#
# COMPACT_ATOMS: atom_id res chain seq x y z
N MET A 1 -0.66 -0.32 16.99
CA MET A 1 -1.39 -1.58 16.72
C MET A 1 -1.18 -1.91 15.25
N VAL A 2 -0.67 -3.09 14.93
CA VAL A 2 -0.43 -3.52 13.53
C VAL A 2 -1.62 -4.37 13.11
N ILE A 3 -2.25 -4.01 11.99
CA ILE A 3 -3.35 -4.77 11.40
C ILE A 3 -2.77 -5.64 10.30
N PHE A 4 -3.08 -6.93 10.34
CA PHE A 4 -2.73 -7.89 9.29
C PHE A 4 -4.02 -8.30 8.59
N LEU A 5 -4.04 -8.24 7.26
CA LEU A 5 -5.15 -8.66 6.44
C LEU A 5 -4.67 -9.75 5.48
N SER A 6 -5.43 -10.83 5.38
CA SER A 6 -5.33 -11.83 4.33
C SER A 6 -5.91 -11.29 3.02
N GLU A 7 -5.58 -11.93 1.89
CA GLU A 7 -6.11 -11.55 0.58
C GLU A 7 -7.65 -11.57 0.55
N THR A 8 -8.27 -12.58 1.17
CA THR A 8 -9.72 -12.69 1.25
C THR A 8 -10.35 -11.54 2.05
N GLU A 9 -9.72 -11.11 3.14
CA GLU A 9 -10.21 -9.95 3.90
C GLU A 9 -10.09 -8.67 3.07
N VAL A 10 -9.02 -8.53 2.28
CA VAL A 10 -8.86 -7.39 1.36
C VAL A 10 -9.97 -7.38 0.31
N GLU A 11 -10.25 -8.51 -0.35
CA GLU A 11 -11.29 -8.62 -1.37
C GLU A 11 -12.69 -8.30 -0.85
N GLN A 12 -12.98 -8.65 0.40
CA GLN A 12 -14.25 -8.34 1.05
C GLN A 12 -14.38 -6.86 1.44
N CYS A 13 -13.25 -6.19 1.70
CA CYS A 13 -13.23 -4.79 2.11
C CYS A 13 -13.09 -3.82 0.94
N LEU A 14 -12.55 -4.26 -0.19
CA LEU A 14 -12.16 -3.40 -1.30
C LEU A 14 -13.01 -3.70 -2.55
N ASP A 15 -14.16 -3.04 -2.66
CA ASP A 15 -14.96 -3.11 -3.89
C ASP A 15 -14.35 -2.24 -5.01
N MET A 16 -14.70 -2.56 -6.26
CA MET A 16 -14.15 -1.88 -7.44
C MET A 16 -14.50 -0.38 -7.50
N ARG A 17 -15.68 0.03 -7.03
CA ARG A 17 -16.08 1.44 -7.07
C ARG A 17 -15.24 2.25 -6.08
N SER A 18 -15.20 1.80 -4.83
CA SER A 18 -14.42 2.39 -3.75
C SER A 18 -12.94 2.48 -4.13
N SER A 19 -12.42 1.46 -4.83
CA SER A 19 -11.05 1.45 -5.36
C SER A 19 -10.80 2.54 -6.40
N ILE A 20 -11.73 2.75 -7.34
CA ILE A 20 -11.61 3.77 -8.38
C ILE A 20 -11.70 5.19 -7.76
N GLU A 21 -12.62 5.40 -6.82
CA GLU A 21 -12.77 6.69 -6.12
C GLU A 21 -11.51 7.03 -5.33
N ALA A 22 -10.95 6.07 -4.60
CA ALA A 22 -9.69 6.24 -3.88
C ALA A 22 -8.53 6.58 -4.83
N LEU A 23 -8.47 5.94 -5.99
CA LEU A 23 -7.44 6.19 -7.00
C LEU A 23 -7.54 7.60 -7.59
N GLU A 24 -8.75 8.06 -7.89
CA GLU A 24 -8.96 9.42 -8.39
C GLU A 24 -8.52 10.48 -7.37
N LEU A 25 -8.87 10.27 -6.09
CA LEU A 25 -8.42 11.13 -5.00
C LEU A 25 -6.89 11.12 -4.85
N ALA A 26 -6.26 9.96 -4.98
CA ALA A 26 -4.81 9.80 -4.95
C ALA A 26 -4.14 10.68 -6.01
N TYR A 27 -4.56 10.54 -7.27
CA TYR A 27 -3.99 11.30 -8.37
C TYR A 27 -4.23 12.80 -8.25
N LYS A 28 -5.41 13.22 -7.77
CA LYS A 28 -5.69 14.64 -7.49
C LYS A 28 -4.78 15.18 -6.39
N ALA A 29 -4.52 14.41 -5.34
CA ALA A 29 -3.64 14.81 -4.25
C ALA A 29 -2.18 14.88 -4.70
N ASP A 30 -1.72 13.93 -5.51
CA ASP A 30 -0.37 13.90 -6.08
C ASP A 30 -0.12 15.09 -6.99
N ALA A 31 -1.07 15.38 -7.90
CA ALA A 31 -1.02 16.57 -8.75
C ALA A 31 -1.00 17.89 -7.97
N ALA A 32 -1.56 17.90 -6.75
CA ALA A 32 -1.54 19.03 -5.84
C ALA A 32 -0.29 19.09 -4.93
N GLY A 33 0.66 18.16 -5.08
CA GLY A 33 1.86 18.08 -4.26
C GLY A 33 1.61 17.65 -2.81
N ARG A 34 0.48 17.00 -2.52
CA ARG A 34 0.07 16.57 -1.18
C ARG A 34 0.34 15.09 -0.90
N VAL A 35 1.11 14.42 -1.75
CA VAL A 35 1.45 12.99 -1.61
C VAL A 35 2.95 12.84 -1.46
N VAL A 36 3.35 11.93 -0.57
CA VAL A 36 4.73 11.47 -0.47
C VAL A 36 4.84 10.15 -1.23
N SER A 37 5.38 10.18 -2.44
CA SER A 37 5.68 8.98 -3.21
C SER A 37 7.12 8.54 -2.90
N ILE A 38 7.27 7.37 -2.25
CA ILE A 38 8.58 6.78 -2.01
C ILE A 38 8.88 5.82 -3.17
N PRO A 39 10.10 5.85 -3.74
CA PRO A 39 10.52 4.87 -4.73
C PRO A 39 10.28 3.46 -4.21
N ARG A 40 9.68 2.61 -5.06
CA ARG A 40 9.45 1.21 -4.72
C ARG A 40 10.76 0.56 -4.31
N SER A 41 10.80 0.07 -3.08
CA SER A 41 11.90 -0.71 -2.55
C SER A 41 11.39 -2.06 -2.06
N ASP A 42 12.16 -3.09 -2.38
CA ASP A 42 11.94 -4.41 -1.83
C ASP A 42 12.62 -4.44 -0.45
N MET A 43 11.84 -4.58 0.60
CA MET A 43 12.34 -4.82 1.95
C MET A 43 12.46 -6.32 2.15
N ILE A 44 13.70 -6.80 2.25
CA ILE A 44 14.01 -8.21 2.49
C ILE A 44 14.15 -8.42 3.99
N LEU A 45 13.24 -9.22 4.57
CA LEU A 45 13.33 -9.66 5.96
C LEU A 45 13.84 -11.10 6.01
N PRO A 46 15.10 -11.33 6.42
CA PRO A 46 15.65 -12.68 6.52
C PRO A 46 14.97 -13.47 7.63
N LEU A 47 14.61 -14.72 7.32
CA LEU A 47 14.02 -15.70 8.26
C LEU A 47 15.00 -16.84 8.60
N GLY A 48 16.10 -16.94 7.85
CA GLY A 48 17.13 -17.94 8.02
C GLY A 48 18.18 -17.88 6.90
N PRO A 49 19.06 -18.88 6.79
CA PRO A 49 20.15 -18.89 5.80
C PRO A 49 19.66 -18.89 4.35
N ASN A 50 18.47 -19.45 4.10
CA ASN A 50 17.92 -19.65 2.75
C ASN A 50 16.54 -19.03 2.54
N ASP A 51 15.93 -18.47 3.57
CA ASP A 51 14.54 -17.98 3.54
C ASP A 51 14.46 -16.51 3.91
N ALA A 52 13.64 -15.75 3.18
CA ALA A 52 13.33 -14.37 3.48
C ALA A 52 11.91 -14.01 3.02
N TYR A 53 11.25 -13.12 3.76
CA TYR A 53 10.09 -12.41 3.24
C TYR A 53 10.54 -11.22 2.41
N VAL A 54 9.91 -11.03 1.25
CA VAL A 54 10.09 -9.83 0.42
C VAL A 54 8.84 -8.99 0.55
N TYR A 55 8.93 -7.91 1.33
CA TYR A 55 7.86 -6.94 1.47
C TYR A 55 8.03 -5.84 0.45
N LYS A 56 6.94 -5.46 -0.21
CA LYS A 56 6.89 -4.27 -1.06
C LYS A 56 6.40 -3.12 -0.21
N ILE A 57 7.24 -2.10 -0.05
CA ILE A 57 6.80 -0.86 0.58
C ILE A 57 6.10 -0.03 -0.51
N MET A 58 4.81 0.27 -0.28
CA MET A 58 4.08 1.23 -1.09
C MET A 58 3.69 2.40 -0.20
N SER A 59 4.02 3.61 -0.63
CA SER A 59 3.51 4.81 0.04
C SER A 59 2.02 4.95 -0.20
N GLY A 60 1.28 5.16 0.88
CA GLY A 60 -0.12 5.59 0.81
C GLY A 60 -0.23 7.11 0.83
N ILE A 61 -1.42 7.60 0.50
CA ILE A 61 -1.81 9.00 0.73
C ILE A 61 -1.83 9.22 2.26
N ILE A 62 -1.19 10.28 2.74
CA ILE A 62 -1.46 10.80 4.09
C ILE A 62 -2.52 11.88 3.89
N GLN A 63 -3.77 11.60 4.26
CA GLN A 63 -4.78 12.66 4.38
C GLN A 63 -4.61 13.33 5.75
N ASP A 64 -4.65 14.66 5.76
CA ASP A 64 -4.92 15.47 6.96
C ASP A 64 -6.34 15.22 7.48
#